data_AF-A0A520KTH1-F1
#
_entry.id   AF-A0A520KTH1-F1
#
_cell.length_a   1.000
_cell.length_b   1.000
_cell.length_c   1.000
_cell.angle_alpha   90.00
_cell.angle_beta   90.00
_cell.angle_gamma   90.00
#
_symmetry.space_group_name_H-M   'P 1'
#
loop_
_entity.id
_entity.type
_entity.pdbx_description
1 polymer ?
#
loop_
_entity_poly.entity_id
_entity_poly.type
_entity_poly.pdbx_seq_one_letter_code
_entity_poly.pdbx_strand_id
1 'polypeptide(L)'
;MSGGEPFVYPCLFELAGKHNDMAFMVYTNGTLIDEEAAGKIVEVGNLSPTISLEGRRERTDVRRGAGTFDKVIGAMDLFKERGVIFGVSITITRDNVMEVTIDDFIDFLVDKGVTYGWFFHYIPIGRNPDPELMVTPEQRAYLAVAGDLVDTVVMVPPRASPANYAPSPRELEQLSKADLYFSIGIPAEEANILPKLPTINQHIKVVDLAAEVSKVCPLLYYSPGNPDPHIWLSPKRAKVIVNVIARELSSIDPENKDIYQANARIYGEKLDQLDQKIKAALQGLPNRTFIVFHPAFGYFAADYGLEMISIEKEGKKATAENLQQIIDLARAQNIRVIFYQASITSKQAETIAEEIGGYAEQVDPLAPDYIENLEKIAAALAAALK
;
A
#
# COMPACT_ATOMS: atom_id res chain seq x y z
N MET A 1 -7.89 7.90 30.11
CA MET A 1 -8.49 7.20 31.26
C MET A 1 -8.74 5.76 30.86
N SER A 2 -8.18 4.78 31.58
CA SER A 2 -8.25 3.36 31.22
C SER A 2 -8.66 2.48 32.40
N GLY A 3 -9.40 1.40 32.12
CA GLY A 3 -9.83 0.40 33.09
C GLY A 3 -11.30 0.53 33.49
N GLY A 4 -12.03 -0.59 33.45
CA GLY A 4 -13.44 -0.66 33.82
C GLY A 4 -14.37 0.08 32.86
N GLU A 5 -15.57 0.42 33.33
CA GLU A 5 -16.51 1.28 32.61
C GLU A 5 -16.50 2.68 33.24
N PRO A 6 -15.81 3.67 32.64
CA PRO A 6 -15.61 4.97 33.27
C PRO A 6 -16.91 5.76 33.50
N PHE A 7 -17.97 5.51 32.72
CA PHE A 7 -19.24 6.21 32.87
C PHE A 7 -20.05 5.79 34.12
N VAL A 8 -19.57 4.80 34.89
CA VAL A 8 -20.12 4.52 36.24
C VAL A 8 -19.78 5.58 37.27
N TYR A 9 -18.75 6.40 37.02
CA TYR A 9 -18.26 7.39 37.98
C TYR A 9 -18.95 8.75 37.73
N PRO A 10 -19.84 9.20 38.62
CA PRO A 10 -20.60 10.44 38.39
C PRO A 10 -19.71 11.69 38.31
N CYS A 11 -18.55 11.66 38.96
CA CYS A 11 -17.59 12.77 38.97
C CYS A 11 -16.79 12.91 37.67
N LEU A 12 -16.90 11.97 36.73
CA LEU A 12 -16.16 12.00 35.46
C LEU A 12 -16.43 13.30 34.68
N PHE A 13 -17.70 13.66 34.53
CA PHE A 13 -18.10 14.86 33.79
C PHE A 13 -17.72 16.15 34.52
N GLU A 14 -17.81 16.16 35.85
CA GLU A 14 -17.36 17.29 36.66
C GLU A 14 -15.85 17.50 36.50
N LEU A 15 -15.06 16.43 36.51
CA LEU A 15 -13.62 16.47 36.29
C LEU A 15 -13.29 16.98 34.89
N ALA A 16 -13.96 16.44 33.86
CA ALA A 16 -13.79 16.88 32.48
C ALA A 16 -14.11 18.38 32.34
N GLY A 17 -15.23 18.85 32.90
CA GLY A 17 -15.65 20.25 32.86
C GLY A 17 -14.73 21.20 33.61
N LYS A 18 -14.07 20.76 34.69
CA LYS A 18 -13.06 21.57 35.42
C LYS A 18 -11.76 21.76 34.65
N HIS A 19 -11.44 20.87 33.71
CA HIS A 19 -10.18 20.85 32.95
C HIS A 19 -10.45 21.07 31.45
N ASN A 20 -11.12 22.18 31.11
CA ASN A 20 -11.50 22.51 29.74
C ASN A 20 -10.33 22.93 28.83
N ASP A 21 -9.12 22.99 29.37
CA ASP A 21 -7.84 23.18 28.67
C ASP A 21 -7.18 21.85 28.27
N MET A 22 -7.78 20.72 28.62
CA MET A 22 -7.29 19.37 28.31
C MET A 22 -8.33 18.57 27.52
N ALA A 23 -7.86 17.75 26.58
CA ALA A 23 -8.68 16.72 25.96
C ALA A 23 -8.43 15.36 26.63
N PHE A 24 -9.50 14.62 26.89
CA PHE A 24 -9.43 13.32 27.56
C PHE A 24 -9.90 12.21 26.63
N MET A 25 -9.01 11.25 26.37
CA MET A 25 -9.39 10.00 25.72
C MET A 25 -9.90 9.00 26.77
N VAL A 26 -11.10 8.48 26.58
CA VAL A 26 -11.84 7.67 27.57
C VAL A 26 -12.12 6.29 27.01
N TYR A 27 -11.37 5.28 27.45
CA TYR A 27 -11.60 3.90 27.05
C TYR A 27 -12.82 3.34 27.78
N THR A 28 -13.86 2.97 27.03
CA THR A 28 -15.16 2.52 27.55
C THR A 28 -15.56 1.18 26.91
N ASN A 29 -16.42 0.42 27.57
CA ASN A 29 -17.08 -0.73 26.95
C ASN A 29 -18.35 -0.35 26.16
N GLY A 30 -18.75 0.93 26.19
CA GLY A 30 -19.86 1.48 25.43
C GLY A 30 -21.25 1.15 25.96
N THR A 31 -21.39 0.26 26.96
CA THR A 31 -22.70 -0.25 27.39
C THR A 31 -23.51 0.70 28.26
N LEU A 32 -22.88 1.76 28.80
CA LEU A 32 -23.53 2.81 29.59
C LEU A 32 -23.68 4.13 28.82
N ILE A 33 -23.47 4.12 27.51
CA ILE A 33 -23.71 5.29 26.68
C ILE A 33 -25.18 5.29 26.27
N ASP A 34 -25.95 6.13 26.94
CA ASP A 34 -27.32 6.49 26.58
C ASP A 34 -27.40 7.96 26.15
N GLU A 35 -28.61 8.44 25.87
CA GLU A 35 -28.88 9.82 25.46
C GLU A 35 -28.39 10.87 26.47
N GLU A 36 -28.46 10.56 27.77
CA GLU A 36 -28.03 11.45 28.85
C GLU A 36 -26.50 11.51 28.90
N ALA A 37 -25.84 10.35 28.90
CA ALA A 37 -24.38 10.26 28.89
C ALA A 37 -23.80 10.93 27.64
N ALA A 38 -24.35 10.66 26.46
CA ALA A 38 -23.95 11.31 25.22
C ALA A 38 -24.15 12.82 25.28
N GLY A 39 -25.21 13.30 25.95
CA GLY A 39 -25.49 14.73 26.13
C GLY A 39 -24.42 15.42 26.97
N LYS A 40 -24.05 14.80 28.09
CA LYS A 40 -22.99 15.31 28.95
C LYS A 40 -21.62 15.30 28.26
N ILE A 41 -21.33 14.30 27.41
CA ILE A 41 -20.10 14.26 26.60
C ILE A 41 -20.03 15.46 25.65
N VAL A 42 -21.13 15.77 24.96
CA VAL A 42 -21.22 16.96 24.10
C VAL A 42 -21.06 18.24 24.90
N GLU A 43 -21.71 18.34 26.07
CA GLU A 43 -21.67 19.53 26.94
C GLU A 43 -20.25 19.85 27.42
N VAL A 44 -19.50 18.86 27.90
CA VAL A 44 -18.12 19.09 28.37
C VAL A 44 -17.15 19.33 27.22
N GLY A 45 -17.45 18.82 26.02
CA GLY A 45 -16.74 19.13 24.77
C GLY A 45 -15.30 18.64 24.66
N ASN A 46 -14.74 18.06 25.72
CA ASN A 46 -13.35 17.65 25.82
C ASN A 46 -13.15 16.16 26.16
N LEU A 47 -14.23 15.37 26.12
CA LEU A 47 -14.16 13.91 26.24
C LEU A 47 -14.27 13.29 24.84
N SER A 48 -13.28 12.46 24.48
CA SER A 48 -13.33 11.61 23.29
C SER A 48 -13.44 10.14 23.73
N PRO A 49 -14.61 9.51 23.58
CA PRO A 49 -14.79 8.09 23.90
C PRO A 49 -14.03 7.19 22.91
N THR A 50 -13.38 6.16 23.44
CA THR A 50 -12.76 5.08 22.68
C THR A 50 -13.48 3.79 23.03
N ILE A 51 -14.37 3.32 22.16
CA ILE A 51 -15.25 2.20 22.45
C ILE A 51 -14.55 0.87 22.17
N SER A 52 -14.57 -0.04 23.14
CA SER A 52 -14.01 -1.38 23.00
C SER A 52 -14.90 -2.25 22.10
N LEU A 53 -14.32 -2.84 21.06
CA LEU A 53 -15.01 -3.73 20.12
C LEU A 53 -14.09 -4.88 19.69
N GLU A 54 -14.63 -6.07 19.41
CA GLU A 54 -13.82 -7.25 19.07
C GLU A 54 -14.13 -7.86 17.69
N GLY A 55 -14.99 -7.20 16.93
CA GLY A 55 -15.47 -7.66 15.63
C GLY A 55 -16.96 -7.37 15.50
N ARG A 56 -17.62 -8.01 14.54
CA ARG A 56 -19.07 -8.03 14.42
C ARG A 56 -19.69 -8.79 15.59
N ARG A 57 -21.03 -8.82 15.60
CA ARG A 57 -21.85 -9.38 16.68
C ARG A 57 -21.31 -10.69 17.23
N GLU A 58 -21.02 -11.66 16.36
CA GLU A 58 -20.58 -12.98 16.79
C GLU A 58 -19.32 -12.94 17.66
N ARG A 59 -18.32 -12.11 17.31
CA ARG A 59 -17.08 -12.00 18.08
C ARG A 59 -17.24 -11.15 19.33
N THR A 60 -17.89 -10.00 19.19
CA THR A 60 -18.09 -9.07 20.30
C THR A 60 -18.94 -9.70 21.40
N ASP A 61 -20.06 -10.34 21.06
CA ASP A 61 -20.96 -10.94 22.05
C ASP A 61 -20.35 -12.19 22.71
N VAL A 62 -19.54 -12.97 21.99
CA VAL A 62 -18.82 -14.12 22.58
C VAL A 62 -17.88 -13.66 23.69
N ARG A 63 -17.15 -12.57 23.48
CA ARG A 63 -16.15 -12.10 24.46
C ARG A 63 -16.76 -11.22 25.55
N ARG A 64 -17.74 -10.38 25.20
CA ARG A 64 -18.27 -9.34 26.10
C ARG A 64 -19.64 -9.65 26.68
N GLY A 65 -20.31 -10.68 26.19
CA GLY A 65 -21.65 -11.09 26.58
C GLY A 65 -22.71 -10.71 25.56
N ALA A 66 -23.76 -11.53 25.47
CA ALA A 66 -24.84 -11.39 24.50
C ALA A 66 -25.51 -10.00 24.55
N GLY A 67 -25.73 -9.41 23.37
CA GLY A 67 -26.35 -8.09 23.22
C GLY A 67 -25.42 -6.91 23.50
N THR A 68 -24.13 -7.16 23.72
CA THR A 68 -23.15 -6.06 23.88
C THR A 68 -22.93 -5.33 22.57
N PHE A 69 -22.86 -6.07 21.46
CA PHE A 69 -22.68 -5.48 20.14
C PHE A 69 -23.76 -4.44 19.83
N ASP A 70 -25.04 -4.74 20.04
CA ASP A 70 -26.13 -3.79 19.79
C ASP A 70 -26.00 -2.51 20.60
N LYS A 71 -25.61 -2.63 21.87
CA LYS A 71 -25.42 -1.47 22.75
C LYS A 71 -24.26 -0.59 22.26
N VAL A 72 -23.15 -1.22 21.90
CA VAL A 72 -21.98 -0.53 21.36
C VAL A 72 -22.32 0.16 20.04
N ILE A 73 -23.03 -0.51 19.12
CA ILE A 73 -23.46 0.09 17.86
C ILE A 73 -24.44 1.24 18.09
N GLY A 74 -25.40 1.10 19.02
CA GLY A 74 -26.30 2.18 19.40
C GLY A 74 -25.56 3.40 19.97
N ALA A 75 -24.52 3.17 20.79
CA ALA A 75 -23.66 4.23 21.30
C ALA A 75 -22.91 4.97 20.18
N MET A 76 -22.38 4.24 19.21
CA MET A 76 -21.72 4.82 18.03
C MET A 76 -22.70 5.66 17.20
N ASP A 77 -23.91 5.15 16.98
CA ASP A 77 -24.95 5.86 16.24
C ASP A 77 -25.33 7.18 16.95
N LEU A 78 -25.49 7.16 18.28
CA LEU A 78 -25.73 8.38 19.09
C LEU A 78 -24.57 9.39 18.99
N PHE A 79 -23.33 8.92 19.05
CA PHE A 79 -22.16 9.79 18.92
C PHE A 79 -22.06 10.41 17.53
N LYS A 80 -22.30 9.62 16.48
CA LYS A 80 -22.33 10.09 15.10
C LYS A 80 -23.42 11.16 14.90
N GLU A 81 -24.64 10.91 15.39
CA GLU A 81 -25.75 11.85 15.27
C GLU A 81 -25.45 13.19 15.98
N ARG A 82 -24.77 13.13 17.13
CA ARG A 82 -24.47 14.30 17.97
C ARG A 82 -23.13 14.97 17.64
N GLY A 83 -22.40 14.49 16.62
CA GLY A 83 -21.11 15.05 16.21
C GLY A 83 -20.00 14.89 17.26
N VAL A 84 -20.08 13.90 18.14
CA VAL A 84 -19.03 13.59 19.10
C VAL A 84 -17.84 13.00 18.36
N ILE A 85 -16.62 13.44 18.67
CA ILE A 85 -15.40 12.81 18.16
C ILE A 85 -15.11 11.57 19.01
N PHE A 86 -15.25 10.39 18.41
CA PHE A 86 -15.00 9.12 19.09
C PHE A 86 -14.22 8.15 18.20
N GLY A 87 -13.60 7.18 18.85
CA GLY A 87 -12.85 6.12 18.20
C GLY A 87 -13.21 4.73 18.71
N VAL A 88 -12.50 3.74 18.20
CA VAL A 88 -12.56 2.35 18.71
C VAL A 88 -11.23 1.91 19.30
N SER A 89 -11.31 0.96 20.23
CA SER A 89 -10.16 0.18 20.69
C SER A 89 -10.45 -1.29 20.45
N ILE A 90 -9.61 -1.92 19.63
CA ILE A 90 -9.76 -3.30 19.22
C ILE A 90 -8.53 -4.06 19.67
N THR A 91 -8.77 -5.06 20.51
CA THR A 91 -7.72 -6.03 20.82
C THR A 91 -7.76 -7.11 19.75
N ILE A 92 -6.72 -7.16 18.92
CA ILE A 92 -6.50 -8.20 17.92
C ILE A 92 -6.09 -9.48 18.65
N THR A 93 -6.88 -10.52 18.48
CA THR A 93 -6.66 -11.87 18.98
C THR A 93 -6.54 -12.85 17.82
N ARG A 94 -6.16 -14.09 18.14
CA ARG A 94 -6.21 -15.21 17.20
C ARG A 94 -7.55 -15.34 16.47
N ASP A 95 -8.64 -15.09 17.19
CA ASP A 95 -9.98 -15.40 16.71
C ASP A 95 -10.59 -14.30 15.84
N ASN A 96 -10.12 -13.07 15.96
CA ASN A 96 -10.71 -11.92 15.27
C ASN A 96 -9.80 -11.24 14.26
N VAL A 97 -8.50 -11.58 14.23
CA VAL A 97 -7.51 -10.90 13.37
C VAL A 97 -7.93 -10.85 11.90
N MET A 98 -8.46 -11.94 11.35
CA MET A 98 -8.89 -11.99 9.94
C MET A 98 -10.17 -11.19 9.65
N GLU A 99 -10.90 -10.79 10.69
CA GLU A 99 -12.14 -10.04 10.57
C GLU A 99 -11.92 -8.55 10.83
N VAL A 100 -11.15 -8.19 11.85
CA VAL A 100 -11.01 -6.80 12.28
C VAL A 100 -10.01 -5.99 11.46
N THR A 101 -9.26 -6.63 10.57
CA THR A 101 -8.23 -5.97 9.74
C THR A 101 -8.50 -6.03 8.24
N ILE A 102 -9.68 -6.47 7.82
CA ILE A 102 -10.11 -6.41 6.42
C ILE A 102 -10.86 -5.11 6.14
N ASP A 103 -10.78 -4.62 4.91
CA ASP A 103 -11.38 -3.34 4.49
C ASP A 103 -12.88 -3.27 4.81
N ASP A 104 -13.64 -4.36 4.60
CA ASP A 104 -15.08 -4.46 4.93
C ASP A 104 -15.42 -4.11 6.39
N PHE A 105 -14.52 -4.45 7.33
CA PHE A 105 -14.72 -4.11 8.73
C PHE A 105 -14.31 -2.67 9.02
N ILE A 106 -13.27 -2.15 8.38
CA ILE A 106 -12.85 -0.76 8.51
C ILE A 106 -13.91 0.18 7.94
N ASP A 107 -14.46 -0.12 6.75
CA ASP A 107 -15.55 0.63 6.13
C ASP A 107 -16.79 0.65 7.03
N PHE A 108 -17.12 -0.49 7.65
CA PHE A 108 -18.19 -0.56 8.64
C PHE A 108 -17.98 0.41 9.82
N LEU A 109 -16.76 0.54 10.35
CA LEU A 109 -16.45 1.47 11.43
C LEU A 109 -16.58 2.93 10.96
N VAL A 110 -16.06 3.23 9.77
CA VAL A 110 -16.17 4.57 9.15
C VAL A 110 -17.65 4.94 8.96
N ASP A 111 -18.46 4.02 8.45
CA ASP A 111 -19.91 4.20 8.30
C ASP A 111 -20.61 4.44 9.63
N LYS A 112 -20.09 3.88 10.72
CA LYS A 112 -20.58 4.13 12.08
C LYS A 112 -20.10 5.45 12.69
N GLY A 113 -19.27 6.22 12.00
CA GLY A 113 -18.80 7.54 12.44
C GLY A 113 -17.52 7.51 13.27
N VAL A 114 -16.82 6.37 13.31
CA VAL A 114 -15.54 6.23 13.98
C VAL A 114 -14.51 7.13 13.30
N THR A 115 -13.81 7.97 14.08
CA THR A 115 -12.83 8.93 13.55
C THR A 115 -11.37 8.48 13.69
N TYR A 116 -11.10 7.56 14.62
CA TYR A 116 -9.80 6.95 14.83
C TYR A 116 -9.96 5.54 15.43
N GLY A 117 -8.96 4.67 15.24
CA GLY A 117 -8.98 3.32 15.76
C GLY A 117 -7.63 2.93 16.37
N TRP A 118 -7.67 2.31 17.55
CA TRP A 118 -6.50 1.72 18.19
C TRP A 118 -6.57 0.21 18.12
N PHE A 119 -5.63 -0.38 17.37
CA PHE A 119 -5.51 -1.83 17.22
C PHE A 119 -4.31 -2.32 18.04
N PHE A 120 -4.56 -3.20 18.99
CA PHE A 120 -3.54 -3.74 19.88
C PHE A 120 -3.49 -5.26 19.77
N HIS A 121 -2.31 -5.83 19.58
CA HIS A 121 -2.16 -7.29 19.74
C HIS A 121 -2.47 -7.68 21.18
N TYR A 122 -3.19 -8.79 21.35
CA TYR A 122 -3.35 -9.40 22.66
C TYR A 122 -1.98 -9.85 23.19
N ILE A 123 -1.60 -9.31 24.34
CA ILE A 123 -0.41 -9.71 25.09
C ILE A 123 -0.89 -10.41 26.37
N PRO A 124 -0.48 -11.68 26.64
CA PRO A 124 -0.98 -12.48 27.75
C PRO A 124 -0.34 -12.03 29.08
N ILE A 125 -0.73 -10.86 29.57
CA ILE A 125 -0.29 -10.31 30.86
C ILE A 125 -1.49 -10.10 31.80
N GLY A 126 -1.27 -10.29 33.11
CA GLY A 126 -2.30 -10.05 34.13
C GLY A 126 -2.57 -11.25 35.04
N ARG A 127 -3.75 -11.27 35.68
CA ARG A 127 -4.09 -12.24 36.75
C ARG A 127 -4.38 -13.66 36.25
N ASN A 128 -4.94 -13.81 35.04
CA ASN A 128 -5.23 -15.10 34.43
C ASN A 128 -5.17 -14.96 32.89
N PRO A 129 -3.96 -14.81 32.32
CA PRO A 129 -3.81 -14.61 30.90
C PRO A 129 -4.15 -15.89 30.13
N ASP A 130 -4.69 -15.74 28.92
CA ASP A 130 -4.99 -16.86 28.02
C ASP A 130 -4.08 -16.77 26.77
N PRO A 131 -2.95 -17.51 26.75
CA PRO A 131 -2.03 -17.50 25.62
C PRO A 131 -2.67 -17.97 24.30
N GLU A 132 -3.79 -18.71 24.35
CA GLU A 132 -4.47 -19.17 23.13
C GLU A 132 -5.12 -18.03 22.35
N LEU A 133 -5.39 -16.89 23.00
CA LEU A 133 -5.89 -15.69 22.33
C LEU A 133 -4.80 -14.89 21.62
N MET A 134 -3.52 -15.21 21.84
CA MET A 134 -2.45 -14.57 21.08
C MET A 134 -2.58 -14.91 19.60
N VAL A 135 -2.49 -13.87 18.78
CA VAL A 135 -2.29 -14.03 17.33
C VAL A 135 -1.16 -15.02 17.09
N THR A 136 -1.40 -15.97 16.19
CA THR A 136 -0.35 -16.94 15.84
C THR A 136 0.79 -16.23 15.10
N PRO A 137 1.97 -16.85 14.98
CA PRO A 137 3.02 -16.34 14.10
C PRO A 137 2.49 -16.02 12.69
N GLU A 138 1.72 -16.92 12.08
CA GLU A 138 1.11 -16.76 10.74
C GLU A 138 0.16 -15.56 10.66
N GLN A 139 -0.58 -15.31 11.74
CA GLN A 139 -1.50 -14.17 11.81
C GLN A 139 -0.78 -12.84 12.07
N ARG A 140 0.31 -12.83 12.85
CA ARG A 140 1.18 -11.64 12.97
C ARG A 140 1.79 -11.27 11.63
N ALA A 141 2.15 -12.28 10.85
CA ALA A 141 2.65 -12.08 9.51
C ALA A 141 1.58 -11.63 8.53
N TYR A 142 0.35 -12.15 8.61
CA TYR A 142 -0.76 -11.63 7.80
C TYR A 142 -0.89 -10.10 7.88
N LEU A 143 -0.54 -9.51 9.04
CA LEU A 143 -0.54 -8.06 9.23
C LEU A 143 0.54 -7.32 8.43
N ALA A 144 1.50 -8.00 7.77
CA ALA A 144 2.48 -7.43 6.84
C ALA A 144 3.30 -8.48 6.03
N VAL A 145 3.54 -8.27 4.72
CA VAL A 145 4.11 -9.32 3.82
C VAL A 145 5.40 -10.00 4.33
N ALA A 146 6.29 -9.24 4.95
CA ALA A 146 7.35 -9.75 5.82
C ALA A 146 7.28 -9.16 7.24
N GLY A 147 6.46 -8.12 7.46
CA GLY A 147 6.27 -7.46 8.75
C GLY A 147 7.55 -7.01 9.42
N ASP A 148 7.51 -6.97 10.75
CA ASP A 148 8.66 -6.65 11.59
C ASP A 148 9.70 -7.79 11.64
N LEU A 149 9.55 -8.83 10.81
CA LEU A 149 10.48 -9.96 10.77
C LEU A 149 11.72 -9.65 9.93
N VAL A 150 11.66 -8.60 9.10
CA VAL A 150 12.79 -8.19 8.24
C VAL A 150 13.02 -6.69 8.33
N ASP A 151 14.28 -6.30 8.47
CA ASP A 151 14.70 -4.92 8.28
C ASP A 151 14.87 -4.65 6.77
N THR A 152 14.09 -3.72 6.21
CA THR A 152 14.17 -3.36 4.79
C THR A 152 15.03 -2.13 4.57
N VAL A 153 15.99 -2.23 3.64
CA VAL A 153 16.83 -1.12 3.19
C VAL A 153 16.51 -0.81 1.73
N VAL A 154 16.05 0.41 1.46
CA VAL A 154 15.74 0.87 0.10
C VAL A 154 16.98 1.54 -0.49
N MET A 155 17.64 0.88 -1.44
CA MET A 155 18.90 1.37 -2.02
C MET A 155 18.73 2.47 -3.06
N VAL A 156 17.53 2.66 -3.62
CA VAL A 156 17.18 3.81 -4.47
C VAL A 156 15.92 4.43 -3.88
N PRO A 157 16.05 5.49 -3.06
CA PRO A 157 14.92 6.03 -2.32
C PRO A 157 13.89 6.72 -3.25
N PRO A 158 12.66 6.95 -2.78
CA PRO A 158 11.68 7.71 -3.53
C PRO A 158 12.24 9.06 -4.01
N ARG A 159 11.92 9.43 -5.25
CA ARG A 159 12.41 10.65 -5.94
C ARG A 159 13.89 10.63 -6.35
N ALA A 160 14.68 9.62 -5.97
CA ALA A 160 16.00 9.41 -6.56
C ALA A 160 15.88 8.86 -7.99
N SER A 161 16.91 9.08 -8.79
CA SER A 161 16.97 8.64 -10.19
C SER A 161 17.45 7.18 -10.28
N PRO A 162 16.63 6.22 -10.75
CA PRO A 162 17.06 4.82 -10.95
C PRO A 162 18.15 4.65 -12.02
N ALA A 163 18.39 5.68 -12.83
CA ALA A 163 19.37 5.65 -13.90
C ALA A 163 20.81 5.89 -13.41
N ASN A 164 21.00 6.64 -12.32
CA ASN A 164 22.35 7.06 -11.91
C ASN A 164 22.53 7.28 -10.41
N TYR A 165 21.57 6.83 -9.57
CA TYR A 165 21.69 6.97 -8.13
C TYR A 165 23.00 6.38 -7.59
N ALA A 166 23.64 7.11 -6.69
CA ALA A 166 24.84 6.69 -5.99
C ALA A 166 24.52 6.60 -4.49
N PRO A 167 24.64 5.42 -3.86
CA PRO A 167 24.35 5.27 -2.44
C PRO A 167 25.28 6.10 -1.55
N SER A 168 24.69 6.65 -0.49
CA SER A 168 25.39 7.33 0.60
C SER A 168 26.19 6.36 1.47
N PRO A 169 27.18 6.84 2.25
CA PRO A 169 27.93 5.99 3.18
C PRO A 169 27.05 5.23 4.17
N ARG A 170 25.94 5.84 4.62
CA ARG A 170 24.98 5.21 5.54
C ARG A 170 24.25 4.05 4.89
N GLU A 171 23.79 4.20 3.65
CA GLU A 171 23.15 3.11 2.91
C GLU A 171 24.13 1.97 2.62
N LEU A 172 25.40 2.30 2.31
CA LEU A 172 26.45 1.28 2.16
C LEU A 172 26.74 0.54 3.46
N GLU A 173 26.68 1.22 4.61
CA GLU A 173 26.79 0.57 5.93
C GLU A 173 25.60 -0.35 6.23
N GLN A 174 24.39 0.03 5.83
CA GLN A 174 23.22 -0.83 5.96
C GLN A 174 23.33 -2.05 5.02
N LEU A 175 23.76 -1.84 3.78
CA LEU A 175 24.01 -2.89 2.80
C LEU A 175 25.10 -3.88 3.25
N SER A 176 26.10 -3.41 4.01
CA SER A 176 27.14 -4.28 4.57
C SER A 176 26.62 -5.28 5.60
N LYS A 177 25.41 -5.05 6.14
CA LYS A 177 24.76 -5.88 7.15
C LYS A 177 23.62 -6.73 6.58
N ALA A 178 23.26 -6.55 5.31
CA ALA A 178 22.12 -7.23 4.70
C ALA A 178 22.45 -8.68 4.30
N ASP A 179 21.48 -9.58 4.47
CA ASP A 179 21.59 -10.99 4.07
C ASP A 179 21.18 -11.22 2.61
N LEU A 180 20.23 -10.44 2.11
CA LEU A 180 19.66 -10.53 0.77
C LEU A 180 19.71 -9.19 0.05
N TYR A 181 19.96 -9.24 -1.26
CA TYR A 181 19.80 -8.11 -2.17
C TYR A 181 18.93 -8.53 -3.35
N PHE A 182 17.72 -7.97 -3.46
CA PHE A 182 16.85 -8.21 -4.60
C PHE A 182 17.16 -7.20 -5.71
N SER A 183 17.89 -7.63 -6.73
CA SER A 183 18.24 -6.80 -7.88
C SER A 183 17.11 -6.78 -8.90
N ILE A 184 16.80 -5.61 -9.42
CA ILE A 184 15.75 -5.41 -10.43
C ILE A 184 16.31 -5.16 -11.84
N GLY A 185 17.60 -4.85 -11.95
CA GLY A 185 18.30 -4.64 -13.23
C GLY A 185 18.28 -3.20 -13.73
N ILE A 186 18.15 -2.21 -12.84
CA ILE A 186 18.25 -0.79 -13.23
C ILE A 186 19.71 -0.35 -13.41
N PRO A 187 19.99 0.66 -14.26
CA PRO A 187 21.37 1.11 -14.51
C PRO A 187 22.14 1.56 -13.26
N ALA A 188 21.47 2.15 -12.26
CA ALA A 188 22.12 2.51 -11.00
C ALA A 188 22.65 1.29 -10.23
N GLU A 189 21.98 0.14 -10.31
CA GLU A 189 22.45 -1.09 -9.68
C GLU A 189 23.75 -1.56 -10.32
N GLU A 190 23.75 -1.68 -11.65
CA GLU A 190 24.89 -2.16 -12.44
C GLU A 190 26.11 -1.23 -12.31
N ALA A 191 25.89 0.08 -12.30
CA ALA A 191 26.98 1.04 -12.28
C ALA A 191 27.51 1.33 -10.86
N ASN A 192 26.61 1.43 -9.86
CA ASN A 192 26.94 2.09 -8.59
C ASN A 192 26.75 1.22 -7.33
N ILE A 193 26.02 0.11 -7.42
CA ILE A 193 25.68 -0.75 -6.27
C ILE A 193 26.36 -2.11 -6.37
N LEU A 194 26.00 -2.92 -7.37
CA LEU A 194 26.48 -4.29 -7.53
C LEU A 194 28.01 -4.41 -7.61
N PRO A 195 28.74 -3.52 -8.33
CA PRO A 195 30.21 -3.60 -8.39
C PRO A 195 30.91 -3.41 -7.04
N LYS A 196 30.24 -2.78 -6.06
CA LYS A 196 30.80 -2.52 -4.74
C LYS A 196 30.54 -3.66 -3.75
N LEU A 197 29.54 -4.51 -4.02
CA LEU A 197 29.15 -5.61 -3.12
C LEU A 197 30.32 -6.54 -2.75
N PRO A 198 31.20 -6.98 -3.67
CA PRO A 198 32.32 -7.86 -3.31
C PRO A 198 33.28 -7.27 -2.27
N THR A 199 33.31 -5.94 -2.12
CA THR A 199 34.15 -5.25 -1.13
C THR A 199 33.38 -4.96 0.17
N ILE A 200 32.09 -4.69 0.08
CA ILE A 200 31.26 -4.23 1.20
C ILE A 200 30.59 -5.39 1.94
N ASN A 201 30.15 -6.43 1.22
CA ASN A 201 29.48 -7.59 1.77
C ASN A 201 29.70 -8.82 0.90
N GLN A 202 30.63 -9.70 1.30
CA GLN A 202 30.96 -10.92 0.55
C GLN A 202 29.97 -12.07 0.77
N HIS A 203 29.09 -11.95 1.77
CA HIS A 203 28.17 -13.00 2.18
C HIS A 203 26.74 -12.76 1.71
N ILE A 204 26.43 -11.55 1.24
CA ILE A 204 25.10 -11.21 0.73
C ILE A 204 24.72 -12.10 -0.44
N LYS A 205 23.49 -12.61 -0.38
CA LYS A 205 22.91 -13.33 -1.52
C LYS A 205 22.19 -12.34 -2.42
N VAL A 206 22.72 -12.16 -3.62
CA VAL A 206 22.07 -11.38 -4.69
C VAL A 206 21.05 -12.25 -5.40
N VAL A 207 19.81 -11.78 -5.45
CA VAL A 207 18.68 -12.41 -6.13
C VAL A 207 18.31 -11.55 -7.33
N ASP A 208 18.57 -12.05 -8.53
CA ASP A 208 18.20 -11.39 -9.78
C ASP A 208 16.71 -11.62 -10.07
N LEU A 209 15.89 -10.59 -9.83
CA LEU A 209 14.45 -10.68 -10.03
C LEU A 209 14.08 -10.80 -11.51
N ALA A 210 14.83 -10.18 -12.42
CA ALA A 210 14.56 -10.28 -13.85
C ALA A 210 14.79 -11.72 -14.34
N ALA A 211 15.88 -12.35 -13.89
CA ALA A 211 16.16 -13.75 -14.17
C ALA A 211 15.07 -14.67 -13.59
N GLU A 212 14.60 -14.44 -12.37
CA GLU A 212 13.52 -15.23 -11.77
C GLU A 212 12.19 -15.05 -12.48
N VAL A 213 11.83 -13.81 -12.84
CA VAL A 213 10.61 -13.52 -13.62
C VAL A 213 10.67 -14.18 -14.99
N SER A 214 11.83 -14.18 -15.65
CA SER A 214 12.02 -14.78 -16.98
C SER A 214 11.69 -16.28 -17.06
N LYS A 215 11.75 -16.99 -15.92
CA LYS A 215 11.39 -18.41 -15.82
C LYS A 215 9.90 -18.67 -16.01
N VAL A 216 9.06 -17.65 -15.81
CA VAL A 216 7.59 -17.75 -15.81
C VAL A 216 6.96 -16.82 -16.84
N CYS A 217 7.49 -15.61 -16.99
CA CYS A 217 6.98 -14.58 -17.90
C CYS A 217 8.10 -14.10 -18.83
N PRO A 218 7.83 -13.91 -20.14
CA PRO A 218 8.84 -13.38 -21.05
C PRO A 218 9.26 -11.96 -20.67
N LEU A 219 10.56 -11.69 -20.80
CA LEU A 219 11.12 -10.34 -20.66
C LEU A 219 10.96 -9.56 -21.97
N LEU A 220 10.83 -8.24 -21.83
CA LEU A 220 10.94 -7.29 -22.92
C LEU A 220 12.37 -6.76 -22.95
N TYR A 221 12.78 -6.24 -24.10
CA TYR A 221 14.13 -5.75 -24.34
C TYR A 221 14.06 -4.41 -25.07
N TYR A 222 14.86 -3.44 -24.64
CA TYR A 222 15.04 -2.19 -25.40
C TYR A 222 15.89 -2.43 -26.64
N SER A 223 16.90 -3.29 -26.50
CA SER A 223 17.83 -3.68 -27.56
C SER A 223 18.39 -5.07 -27.26
N PRO A 224 18.99 -5.76 -28.24
CA PRO A 224 19.56 -7.09 -28.03
C PRO A 224 20.54 -7.10 -26.85
N GLY A 225 20.22 -7.90 -25.82
CA GLY A 225 21.02 -8.01 -24.60
C GLY A 225 20.72 -6.97 -23.51
N ASN A 226 19.78 -6.05 -23.72
CA ASN A 226 19.38 -5.05 -22.74
C ASN A 226 17.91 -5.21 -22.34
N PRO A 227 17.61 -5.99 -21.28
CA PRO A 227 16.24 -6.22 -20.83
C PRO A 227 15.61 -4.94 -20.26
N ASP A 228 14.32 -4.76 -20.49
CA ASP A 228 13.53 -3.72 -19.85
C ASP A 228 13.41 -4.04 -18.34
N PRO A 229 13.89 -3.17 -17.43
CA PRO A 229 13.87 -3.43 -16.00
C PRO A 229 12.49 -3.23 -15.36
N HIS A 230 11.50 -2.66 -16.06
CA HIS A 230 10.21 -2.24 -15.50
C HIS A 230 9.22 -3.39 -15.23
N ILE A 231 9.73 -4.56 -14.85
CA ILE A 231 8.96 -5.79 -14.63
C ILE A 231 7.86 -5.65 -13.56
N TRP A 232 7.99 -4.70 -12.63
CA TRP A 232 7.00 -4.48 -11.58
C TRP A 232 5.73 -3.80 -12.09
N LEU A 233 5.74 -3.14 -13.26
CA LEU A 233 4.55 -2.49 -13.83
C LEU A 233 3.57 -3.47 -14.50
N SER A 234 3.73 -4.77 -14.24
CA SER A 234 2.80 -5.83 -14.63
C SER A 234 2.39 -6.59 -13.37
N PRO A 235 1.09 -6.59 -12.98
CA PRO A 235 0.61 -7.36 -11.82
C PRO A 235 0.98 -8.84 -11.91
N LYS A 236 0.94 -9.41 -13.12
CA LYS A 236 1.36 -10.79 -13.39
C LYS A 236 2.82 -11.05 -13.02
N ARG A 237 3.73 -10.15 -13.39
CA ARG A 237 5.16 -10.26 -13.06
C ARG A 237 5.44 -9.91 -11.60
N ALA A 238 4.75 -8.91 -11.04
CA ALA A 238 4.82 -8.56 -9.63
C ALA A 238 4.45 -9.73 -8.72
N LYS A 239 3.46 -10.55 -9.10
CA LYS A 239 3.11 -11.78 -8.38
C LYS A 239 4.27 -12.79 -8.36
N VAL A 240 5.03 -12.91 -9.45
CA VAL A 240 6.23 -13.74 -9.48
C VAL A 240 7.30 -13.18 -8.55
N ILE A 241 7.55 -11.86 -8.57
CA ILE A 241 8.49 -11.17 -7.68
C ILE A 241 8.15 -11.44 -6.21
N VAL A 242 6.89 -11.30 -5.82
CA VAL A 242 6.42 -11.56 -4.45
C VAL A 242 6.67 -12.99 -4.00
N ASN A 243 6.40 -13.98 -4.88
CA ASN A 243 6.67 -15.38 -4.59
C ASN A 243 8.18 -15.68 -4.46
N VAL A 244 9.02 -15.02 -5.27
CA VAL A 244 10.48 -15.12 -5.16
C VAL A 244 10.94 -14.55 -3.83
N ILE A 245 10.49 -13.36 -3.45
CA ILE A 245 10.84 -12.75 -2.16
C ILE A 245 10.48 -13.69 -1.01
N ALA A 246 9.24 -14.19 -0.97
CA ALA A 246 8.83 -15.12 0.08
C ALA A 246 9.65 -16.42 0.11
N ARG A 247 10.02 -16.96 -1.07
CA ARG A 247 10.89 -18.14 -1.18
C ARG A 247 12.27 -17.87 -0.59
N GLU A 248 12.88 -16.74 -0.94
CA GLU A 248 14.22 -16.37 -0.49
C GLU A 248 14.26 -16.06 1.01
N LEU A 249 13.28 -15.32 1.51
CA LEU A 249 13.09 -15.08 2.95
C LEU A 249 12.90 -16.39 3.72
N SER A 250 12.03 -17.29 3.22
CA SER A 250 11.83 -18.62 3.82
C SER A 250 13.10 -19.48 3.85
N SER A 251 14.06 -19.23 2.96
CA SER A 251 15.31 -19.99 2.90
C SER A 251 16.31 -19.52 3.96
N ILE A 252 16.31 -18.23 4.30
CA ILE A 252 17.23 -17.66 5.28
C ILE A 252 16.63 -17.61 6.69
N ASP A 253 15.30 -17.61 6.79
CA ASP A 253 14.53 -17.61 8.02
C ASP A 253 13.44 -18.71 7.96
N PRO A 254 13.82 -19.99 8.16
CA PRO A 254 12.89 -21.12 8.05
C PRO A 254 11.81 -21.15 9.14
N GLU A 255 12.06 -20.51 10.29
CA GLU A 255 11.10 -20.46 11.40
C GLU A 255 9.86 -19.65 11.03
N ASN A 256 10.02 -18.62 10.20
CA ASN A 256 8.93 -17.79 9.68
C ASN A 256 8.57 -18.12 8.21
N LYS A 257 8.91 -19.30 7.72
CA LYS A 257 8.59 -19.70 6.33
C LYS A 257 7.09 -19.64 6.02
N ASP A 258 6.26 -20.24 6.87
CA ASP A 258 4.82 -20.36 6.61
C ASP A 258 4.13 -19.00 6.58
N ILE A 259 4.65 -18.08 7.39
CA ILE A 259 4.36 -16.65 7.41
C ILE A 259 4.60 -16.02 6.03
N TYR A 260 5.84 -16.08 5.51
CA TYR A 260 6.19 -15.45 4.23
C TYR A 260 5.35 -16.03 3.08
N GLN A 261 5.10 -17.33 3.11
CA GLN A 261 4.31 -18.02 2.09
C GLN A 261 2.82 -17.65 2.14
N ALA A 262 2.23 -17.58 3.34
CA ALA A 262 0.84 -17.15 3.51
C ALA A 262 0.65 -15.70 3.02
N ASN A 263 1.58 -14.84 3.37
CA ASN A 263 1.59 -13.44 2.94
C ASN A 263 1.71 -13.26 1.43
N ALA A 264 2.63 -13.98 0.81
CA ALA A 264 2.76 -13.98 -0.64
C ALA A 264 1.48 -14.46 -1.33
N ARG A 265 0.80 -15.47 -0.77
CA ARG A 265 -0.49 -15.93 -1.29
C ARG A 265 -1.56 -14.84 -1.23
N ILE A 266 -1.71 -14.21 -0.06
CA ILE A 266 -2.71 -13.14 0.16
C ILE A 266 -2.45 -11.94 -0.75
N TYR A 267 -1.20 -11.47 -0.82
CA TYR A 267 -0.87 -10.36 -1.71
C TYR A 267 -0.99 -10.77 -3.19
N GLY A 268 -0.67 -12.02 -3.53
CA GLY A 268 -0.89 -12.60 -4.85
C GLY A 268 -2.36 -12.59 -5.30
N GLU A 269 -3.30 -12.86 -4.38
CA GLU A 269 -4.75 -12.75 -4.65
C GLU A 269 -5.16 -11.30 -4.93
N LYS A 270 -4.61 -10.32 -4.19
CA LYS A 270 -4.83 -8.89 -4.46
C LYS A 270 -4.32 -8.49 -5.85
N LEU A 271 -3.16 -9.02 -6.27
CA LEU A 271 -2.60 -8.79 -7.60
C LEU A 271 -3.45 -9.43 -8.71
N ASP A 272 -4.02 -10.60 -8.47
CA ASP A 272 -4.95 -11.23 -9.41
C ASP A 272 -6.22 -10.38 -9.58
N GLN A 273 -6.77 -9.84 -8.48
CA GLN A 273 -7.93 -8.94 -8.53
C GLN A 273 -7.61 -7.64 -9.28
N LEU A 274 -6.44 -7.05 -9.02
CA LEU A 274 -5.95 -5.88 -9.74
C LEU A 274 -5.85 -6.15 -11.24
N ASP A 275 -5.25 -7.27 -11.64
CA ASP A 275 -5.14 -7.67 -13.04
C ASP A 275 -6.51 -7.77 -13.74
N GLN A 276 -7.52 -8.35 -13.08
CA GLN A 276 -8.89 -8.42 -13.61
C GLN A 276 -9.53 -7.03 -13.74
N LYS A 277 -9.36 -6.15 -12.75
CA LYS A 277 -9.87 -4.78 -12.81
C LYS A 277 -9.26 -4.00 -13.98
N ILE A 278 -7.95 -4.10 -14.18
CA ILE A 278 -7.26 -3.42 -15.29
C ILE A 278 -7.74 -3.97 -16.63
N LYS A 279 -7.87 -5.30 -16.78
CA LYS A 279 -8.44 -5.92 -17.99
C LYS A 279 -9.82 -5.39 -18.30
N ALA A 280 -10.69 -5.31 -17.30
CA ALA A 280 -12.05 -4.81 -17.48
C ALA A 280 -12.06 -3.32 -17.87
N ALA A 281 -11.23 -2.49 -17.22
CA ALA A 281 -11.15 -1.06 -17.50
C ALA A 281 -10.67 -0.74 -18.92
N LEU A 282 -9.77 -1.57 -19.46
CA LEU A 282 -9.16 -1.39 -20.79
C LEU A 282 -9.85 -2.20 -21.89
N GLN A 283 -10.92 -2.94 -21.56
CA GLN A 283 -11.64 -3.76 -22.53
C GLN A 283 -12.43 -2.88 -23.52
N GLY A 284 -12.40 -3.25 -24.80
CA GLY A 284 -13.22 -2.60 -25.83
C GLY A 284 -12.81 -1.17 -26.20
N LEU A 285 -11.68 -0.67 -25.72
CA LEU A 285 -11.18 0.65 -26.11
C LEU A 285 -10.93 0.72 -27.64
N PRO A 286 -11.44 1.75 -28.33
CA PRO A 286 -11.29 1.93 -29.78
C PRO A 286 -9.84 2.28 -30.16
N ASN A 287 -9.15 3.02 -29.29
CA ASN A 287 -7.72 3.28 -29.42
C ASN A 287 -6.95 2.41 -28.42
N ARG A 288 -5.79 1.90 -28.85
CA ARG A 288 -4.90 1.05 -28.04
C ARG A 288 -3.51 1.67 -27.90
N THR A 289 -3.26 2.82 -28.51
CA THR A 289 -1.94 3.43 -28.59
C THR A 289 -1.87 4.66 -27.70
N PHE A 290 -0.82 4.75 -26.88
CA PHE A 290 -0.57 5.89 -26.00
C PHE A 290 0.89 6.34 -26.05
N ILE A 291 1.12 7.62 -25.78
CA ILE A 291 2.45 8.22 -25.78
C ILE A 291 2.91 8.46 -24.35
N VAL A 292 4.14 8.05 -24.05
CA VAL A 292 4.81 8.28 -22.76
C VAL A 292 6.14 9.01 -22.98
N PHE A 293 6.62 9.73 -21.97
CA PHE A 293 7.97 10.27 -22.02
C PHE A 293 9.03 9.17 -21.92
N HIS A 294 9.14 8.52 -20.76
CA HIS A 294 10.10 7.45 -20.53
C HIS A 294 9.42 6.06 -20.71
N PRO A 295 10.05 5.10 -21.41
CA PRO A 295 9.45 3.82 -21.79
C PRO A 295 9.27 2.81 -20.63
N ALA A 296 8.69 3.23 -19.50
CA ALA A 296 8.50 2.37 -18.33
C ALA A 296 7.36 1.34 -18.50
N PHE A 297 6.36 1.62 -19.32
CA PHE A 297 5.11 0.87 -19.33
C PHE A 297 5.07 -0.28 -20.36
N GLY A 298 6.23 -0.74 -20.85
CA GLY A 298 6.31 -1.80 -21.87
C GLY A 298 5.59 -3.09 -21.46
N TYR A 299 5.84 -3.56 -20.24
CA TYR A 299 5.20 -4.77 -19.71
C TYR A 299 3.69 -4.59 -19.47
N PHE A 300 3.28 -3.43 -18.96
CA PHE A 300 1.87 -3.09 -18.79
C PHE A 300 1.16 -3.13 -20.15
N ALA A 301 1.74 -2.47 -21.16
CA ALA A 301 1.18 -2.42 -22.50
C ALA A 301 1.06 -3.81 -23.12
N ALA A 302 2.10 -4.64 -23.00
CA ALA A 302 2.10 -6.01 -23.52
C ALA A 302 1.01 -6.88 -22.88
N ASP A 303 0.83 -6.81 -21.55
CA ASP A 303 -0.13 -7.67 -20.85
C ASP A 303 -1.59 -7.28 -21.12
N TYR A 304 -1.86 -6.01 -21.45
CA TYR A 304 -3.22 -5.49 -21.67
C TYR A 304 -3.53 -5.16 -23.15
N GLY A 305 -2.63 -5.53 -24.07
CA GLY A 305 -2.83 -5.35 -25.52
C GLY A 305 -2.90 -3.87 -25.91
N LEU A 306 -2.01 -3.06 -25.34
CA LEU A 306 -1.79 -1.67 -25.72
C LEU A 306 -0.48 -1.53 -26.49
N GLU A 307 -0.34 -0.45 -27.25
CA GLU A 307 0.87 -0.05 -27.93
C GLU A 307 1.43 1.21 -27.25
N MET A 308 2.64 1.12 -26.71
CA MET A 308 3.33 2.24 -26.06
C MET A 308 4.32 2.87 -27.04
N ILE A 309 4.21 4.19 -27.24
CA ILE A 309 5.19 4.99 -27.96
C ILE A 309 5.95 5.84 -26.93
N SER A 310 7.28 5.74 -26.89
CA SER A 310 8.09 6.58 -26.01
C SER A 310 8.76 7.73 -26.74
N ILE A 311 8.80 8.91 -26.10
CA ILE A 311 9.54 10.08 -26.57
C ILE A 311 11.03 9.88 -26.33
N GLU A 312 11.40 9.42 -25.13
CA GLU A 312 12.78 9.07 -24.79
C GLU A 312 13.16 7.70 -25.38
N LYS A 313 14.41 7.58 -25.83
CA LYS A 313 15.02 6.31 -26.22
C LYS A 313 16.31 6.11 -25.44
N GLU A 314 16.42 5.02 -24.68
CA GLU A 314 17.63 4.61 -23.96
C GLU A 314 18.26 5.71 -23.07
N GLY A 315 17.47 6.47 -22.29
CA GLY A 315 18.02 7.54 -21.43
C GLY A 315 18.40 8.82 -22.17
N LYS A 316 18.26 8.85 -23.51
CA LYS A 316 18.60 10.01 -24.34
C LYS A 316 17.37 10.83 -24.67
N LYS A 317 17.50 12.15 -24.49
CA LYS A 317 16.48 13.13 -24.91
C LYS A 317 16.20 12.98 -26.41
N ALA A 318 14.92 13.11 -26.78
CA ALA A 318 14.50 13.12 -28.17
C ALA A 318 15.18 14.25 -28.96
N THR A 319 15.59 13.95 -30.19
CA THR A 319 15.96 14.98 -31.17
C THR A 319 14.69 15.74 -31.62
N ALA A 320 14.84 16.97 -32.11
CA ALA A 320 13.71 17.74 -32.64
C ALA A 320 12.97 16.99 -33.77
N GLU A 321 13.73 16.27 -34.62
CA GLU A 321 13.17 15.45 -35.68
C GLU A 321 12.34 14.28 -35.15
N ASN A 322 12.84 13.52 -34.17
CA ASN A 322 12.10 12.42 -33.56
C ASN A 322 10.83 12.93 -32.85
N LEU A 323 10.93 14.08 -32.18
CA LEU A 323 9.78 14.70 -31.54
C LEU A 323 8.70 15.09 -32.56
N GLN A 324 9.09 15.69 -33.69
CA GLN A 324 8.16 16.03 -34.76
C GLN A 324 7.49 14.78 -35.34
N GLN A 325 8.23 13.69 -35.55
CA GLN A 325 7.67 12.41 -36.01
C GLN A 325 6.62 11.86 -35.04
N ILE A 326 6.85 11.96 -33.73
CA ILE A 326 5.89 11.53 -32.70
C ILE A 326 4.65 12.43 -32.72
N ILE A 327 4.80 13.75 -32.85
CA ILE A 327 3.68 14.70 -32.96
C ILE A 327 2.83 14.40 -34.20
N ASP A 328 3.47 14.17 -35.35
CA ASP A 328 2.78 13.87 -36.61
C ASP A 328 2.03 12.54 -36.52
N LEU A 329 2.65 11.52 -35.90
CA LEU A 329 2.02 10.23 -35.62
C LEU A 329 0.82 10.37 -34.68
N ALA A 330 0.96 11.15 -33.60
CA ALA A 330 -0.11 11.42 -32.64
C ALA A 330 -1.31 12.07 -33.33
N ARG A 331 -1.07 13.09 -34.16
CA ARG A 331 -2.11 13.77 -34.95
C ARG A 331 -2.79 12.80 -35.93
N ALA A 332 -2.01 11.98 -36.63
CA ALA A 332 -2.52 11.02 -37.61
C ALA A 332 -3.38 9.92 -36.97
N GLN A 333 -3.03 9.47 -35.76
CA GLN A 333 -3.77 8.46 -35.00
C GLN A 333 -4.81 9.07 -34.03
N ASN A 334 -4.99 10.39 -34.04
CA ASN A 334 -5.88 11.13 -33.13
C ASN A 334 -5.61 10.78 -31.64
N ILE A 335 -4.34 10.59 -31.28
CA ILE A 335 -3.90 10.45 -29.89
C ILE A 335 -3.90 11.84 -29.26
N ARG A 336 -4.56 11.99 -28.11
CA ARG A 336 -4.75 13.29 -27.43
C ARG A 336 -4.15 13.35 -26.03
N VAL A 337 -3.44 12.30 -25.61
CA VAL A 337 -2.83 12.22 -24.29
C VAL A 337 -1.34 11.95 -24.41
N ILE A 338 -0.56 12.62 -23.55
CA ILE A 338 0.84 12.32 -23.31
C ILE A 338 1.04 12.07 -21.83
N PHE A 339 1.51 10.89 -21.48
CA PHE A 339 1.82 10.53 -20.11
C PHE A 339 3.26 10.91 -19.74
N TYR A 340 3.45 11.49 -18.56
CA TYR A 340 4.77 11.91 -18.08
C TYR A 340 5.01 11.56 -16.61
N GLN A 341 6.27 11.33 -16.24
CA GLN A 341 6.69 11.09 -14.85
C GLN A 341 7.03 12.40 -14.14
N ALA A 342 6.98 12.40 -12.80
CA ALA A 342 7.29 13.57 -11.96
C ALA A 342 8.71 14.15 -12.16
N SER A 343 9.64 13.36 -12.70
CA SER A 343 10.99 13.81 -13.05
C SER A 343 11.03 14.74 -14.28
N ILE A 344 9.95 14.78 -15.07
CA ILE A 344 9.78 15.67 -16.22
C ILE A 344 8.99 16.91 -15.78
N THR A 345 9.45 18.10 -16.18
CA THR A 345 8.73 19.34 -15.89
C THR A 345 7.40 19.36 -16.64
N SER A 346 6.30 19.67 -15.95
CA SER A 346 4.96 19.72 -16.56
C SER A 346 4.92 20.57 -17.82
N LYS A 347 5.63 21.72 -17.83
CA LYS A 347 5.76 22.62 -18.98
C LYS A 347 6.21 21.94 -20.28
N GLN A 348 7.13 20.98 -20.21
CA GLN A 348 7.58 20.25 -21.42
C GLN A 348 6.49 19.31 -21.92
N ALA A 349 5.81 18.60 -21.01
CA ALA A 349 4.71 17.72 -21.38
C ALA A 349 3.52 18.50 -21.95
N GLU A 350 3.17 19.61 -21.31
CA GLU A 350 2.13 20.56 -21.74
C GLU A 350 2.41 21.10 -23.15
N THR A 351 3.64 21.51 -23.45
CA THR A 351 3.98 22.03 -24.79
C THR A 351 3.75 20.98 -25.90
N ILE A 352 4.14 19.72 -25.67
CA ILE A 352 3.93 18.66 -26.66
C ILE A 352 2.43 18.31 -26.75
N ALA A 353 1.73 18.31 -25.62
CA ALA A 353 0.30 18.08 -25.58
C ALA A 353 -0.47 19.15 -26.38
N GLU A 354 -0.10 20.42 -26.26
CA GLU A 354 -0.67 21.52 -27.05
C GLU A 354 -0.45 21.30 -28.56
N GLU A 355 0.74 20.87 -28.98
CA GLU A 355 1.04 20.58 -30.39
C GLU A 355 0.15 19.46 -30.96
N ILE A 356 -0.19 18.44 -30.18
CA ILE A 356 -1.09 17.37 -30.65
C ILE A 356 -2.58 17.71 -30.47
N GLY A 357 -2.91 18.91 -29.95
CA GLY A 357 -4.29 19.30 -29.63
C GLY A 357 -4.90 18.50 -28.48
N GLY A 358 -4.06 18.10 -27.52
CA GLY A 358 -4.37 17.19 -26.43
C GLY A 358 -4.03 17.76 -25.05
N TYR A 359 -3.80 16.87 -24.08
CA TYR A 359 -3.43 17.20 -22.71
C TYR A 359 -2.33 16.26 -22.19
N ALA A 360 -1.62 16.71 -21.16
CA ALA A 360 -0.61 15.92 -20.47
C ALA A 360 -1.19 15.32 -19.19
N GLU A 361 -0.88 14.05 -18.92
CA GLU A 361 -1.35 13.33 -17.73
C GLU A 361 -0.14 12.79 -16.95
N GLN A 362 -0.08 13.07 -15.65
CA GLN A 362 1.03 12.60 -14.84
C GLN A 362 0.81 11.16 -14.36
N VAL A 363 1.81 10.30 -14.51
CA VAL A 363 1.83 8.93 -13.97
C VAL A 363 3.08 8.69 -13.17
N ASP A 364 2.95 7.96 -12.07
CA ASP A 364 4.09 7.63 -11.20
C ASP A 364 4.38 6.12 -11.22
N PRO A 365 5.40 5.65 -11.96
CA PRO A 365 5.74 4.23 -11.99
C PRO A 365 6.35 3.73 -10.66
N LEU A 366 6.67 4.62 -9.72
CA LEU A 366 7.34 4.31 -8.44
C LEU A 366 6.48 4.66 -7.23
N ALA A 367 5.18 4.89 -7.41
CA ALA A 367 4.29 5.24 -6.30
C ALA A 367 4.29 4.14 -5.21
N PRO A 368 4.27 4.52 -3.92
CA PRO A 368 4.30 3.57 -2.81
C PRO A 368 3.04 2.71 -2.74
N ASP A 369 1.87 3.29 -3.01
CA ASP A 369 0.57 2.60 -3.01
C ASP A 369 0.37 1.82 -4.32
N TYR A 370 1.14 0.73 -4.48
CA TYR A 370 1.30 0.00 -5.74
C TYR A 370 -0.03 -0.37 -6.44
N ILE A 371 -0.98 -0.95 -5.70
CA ILE A 371 -2.26 -1.42 -6.26
C ILE A 371 -3.10 -0.23 -6.73
N GLU A 372 -3.35 0.73 -5.84
CA GLU A 372 -4.13 1.92 -6.14
C GLU A 372 -3.51 2.74 -7.28
N ASN A 373 -2.18 2.82 -7.33
CA ASN A 373 -1.46 3.49 -8.41
C ASN A 373 -1.70 2.83 -9.77
N LEU A 374 -1.61 1.50 -9.87
CA LEU A 374 -1.88 0.81 -11.13
C LEU A 374 -3.37 0.90 -11.54
N GLU A 375 -4.29 0.94 -10.58
CA GLU A 375 -5.71 1.23 -10.87
C GLU A 375 -5.88 2.64 -11.44
N LYS A 376 -5.23 3.65 -10.84
CA LYS A 376 -5.24 5.05 -11.34
C LYS A 376 -4.66 5.15 -12.74
N ILE A 377 -3.53 4.49 -13.01
CA ILE A 377 -2.90 4.46 -14.34
C ILE A 377 -3.85 3.82 -15.36
N ALA A 378 -4.48 2.70 -15.02
CA ALA A 378 -5.45 2.04 -15.90
C ALA A 378 -6.68 2.91 -16.16
N ALA A 379 -7.19 3.61 -15.13
CA ALA A 379 -8.31 4.53 -15.27
C ALA A 379 -7.97 5.74 -16.16
N ALA A 380 -6.77 6.31 -16.00
CA ALA A 380 -6.28 7.41 -16.82
C ALA A 380 -6.13 6.99 -18.29
N LEU A 381 -5.57 5.80 -18.55
CA LEU A 381 -5.51 5.21 -19.89
C LEU A 381 -6.91 4.95 -20.47
N ALA A 382 -7.82 4.36 -19.69
CA ALA A 382 -9.18 4.10 -20.13
C ALA A 382 -9.96 5.38 -20.45
N ALA A 383 -9.73 6.47 -19.71
CA ALA A 383 -10.34 7.76 -19.99
C ALA A 383 -9.78 8.39 -21.26
N ALA A 384 -8.48 8.27 -21.48
CA ALA A 384 -7.78 8.91 -22.59
C ALA A 384 -7.90 8.17 -23.94
N LEU A 385 -8.19 6.87 -23.90
CA LEU A 385 -8.24 5.99 -25.07
C LEU A 385 -9.67 5.60 -25.51
N LYS A 386 -10.69 6.13 -24.82
CA LYS A 386 -12.10 6.11 -25.27
C LYS A 386 -12.30 7.08 -26.42
#